data_AF-A0A972EKQ3-F1
#
_entry.id   AF-A0A972EKQ3-F1
#
_cell.length_a   1.000
_cell.length_b   1.000
_cell.length_c   1.000
_cell.angle_alpha   90.00
_cell.angle_beta   90.00
_cell.angle_gamma   90.00
#
_symmetry.space_group_name_H-M   'P 1'
#
loop_
_entity.id
_entity.type
_entity.pdbx_description
1 polymer ?
#
loop_
_entity_poly.entity_id
_entity_poly.type
_entity_poly.pdbx_seq_one_letter_code
_entity_poly.pdbx_strand_id
1 'polypeptide(L)'
;MSNLVGAERLVFEMGVADEGFSFTSSIETAFISTETEIKRLKDTIKSVENIRPDCDKLDYVLAACSGVLCGIIDIFVVGKPGESPATNKTDEWVANRVTDFAKLCGWDGKGDLSSALRFLEKEKFKIPYDQTGIGGAGKEIYDLYPLNHHFKSLGHNPTLLGLFYSILDQFTNQSHFVSDGQLIALVNADSKFELHGNSFLAKLFCGFCNWFGHLISDVSGSSGSKVRGMGIPSPFWAWTNDIIAIKKQLGISVSEFDKTINELALSIYKKGYDIRFQVTQAIPVFINEMVVRLIYSIRRFVKYLVTTDKTDLSATAVWNACEPFSNPTIKRMLSVAHGVFCMMDLGDATIRAFISGGGIFELAEFSLRLNIVGVGRLAISLYGEVKQTNVIRVAESEAQFSRRETTIVENYLAGLTLLSELYDDKELVHFIDDFKNSDMYIQAFRKSALLAELRKVPDNKILRTKSDIDSYFGDAKR
;
A
#
# COMPACT_ATOMS: atom_id res chain seq x y z
N MET A 1 -3.65 -27.42 20.15
CA MET A 1 -3.13 -27.02 21.46
C MET A 1 -3.66 -25.63 21.76
N SER A 2 -4.60 -25.57 22.68
CA SER A 2 -5.43 -24.43 23.05
C SER A 2 -4.69 -23.53 24.04
N ASN A 3 -4.30 -22.33 23.63
CA ASN A 3 -4.07 -21.23 24.56
C ASN A 3 -5.38 -20.45 24.69
N LEU A 4 -6.26 -20.96 25.55
CA LEU A 4 -7.39 -20.21 26.07
C LEU A 4 -6.82 -19.18 27.05
N VAL A 5 -6.69 -17.94 26.58
CA VAL A 5 -6.52 -16.78 27.46
C VAL A 5 -7.74 -16.73 28.35
N GLY A 6 -7.51 -16.83 29.66
CA GLY A 6 -8.56 -16.87 30.67
C GLY A 6 -9.44 -15.64 30.58
N ALA A 7 -10.73 -15.86 30.35
CA ALA A 7 -11.74 -14.88 30.69
C ALA A 7 -11.81 -14.86 32.23
N GLU A 8 -11.16 -13.88 32.86
CA GLU A 8 -11.44 -13.54 34.26
C GLU A 8 -12.89 -13.08 34.34
N ARG A 9 -13.78 -13.99 34.71
CA ARG A 9 -15.11 -13.62 35.20
C ARG A 9 -14.89 -12.97 36.57
N LEU A 10 -14.94 -11.65 36.61
CA LEU A 10 -14.94 -10.83 37.83
C LEU A 10 -16.25 -11.07 38.61
N VAL A 11 -16.30 -12.21 39.29
CA VAL A 11 -17.26 -12.47 40.38
C VAL A 11 -16.56 -12.01 41.66
N PHE A 12 -17.29 -11.33 42.55
CA PHE A 12 -16.82 -11.08 43.91
C PHE A 12 -16.55 -12.43 44.59
N GLU A 13 -15.31 -12.91 44.53
CA GLU A 13 -14.89 -14.10 45.25
C GLU A 13 -14.74 -13.74 46.72
N MET A 14 -15.66 -14.23 47.54
CA MET A 14 -15.53 -14.19 48.99
C MET A 14 -14.75 -15.41 49.42
N GLY A 15 -13.47 -15.23 49.75
CA GLY A 15 -12.63 -16.26 50.33
C GLY A 15 -12.93 -16.39 51.82
N VAL A 16 -13.42 -17.55 52.25
CA VAL A 16 -13.57 -17.88 53.67
C VAL A 16 -12.31 -18.59 54.12
N ALA A 17 -11.56 -17.98 55.04
CA ALA A 17 -10.42 -18.62 55.73
C ALA A 17 -10.71 -18.71 57.23
N ASP A 18 -10.02 -19.63 57.93
CA ASP A 18 -10.26 -19.95 59.34
C ASP A 18 -10.10 -18.75 60.30
N GLU A 19 -9.51 -17.62 59.86
CA GLU A 19 -9.33 -16.39 60.64
C GLU A 19 -10.17 -15.18 60.13
N GLY A 20 -11.05 -15.37 59.15
CA GLY A 20 -11.99 -14.34 58.69
C GLY A 20 -12.38 -14.41 57.22
N PHE A 21 -13.27 -13.49 56.82
CA PHE A 21 -13.66 -13.27 55.43
C PHE A 21 -12.67 -12.32 54.75
N SER A 22 -12.23 -12.66 53.53
CA SER A 22 -11.45 -11.76 52.67
C SER A 22 -12.16 -11.60 51.33
N PHE A 23 -12.33 -10.35 50.88
CA PHE A 23 -12.84 -10.05 49.55
C PHE A 23 -11.65 -9.90 48.59
N THR A 24 -11.66 -10.65 47.48
CA THR A 24 -10.56 -10.63 46.50
C THR A 24 -10.41 -9.28 45.77
N SER A 25 -11.45 -8.44 45.77
CA SER A 25 -11.40 -7.03 45.33
C SER A 25 -12.40 -6.17 46.09
N SER A 26 -12.03 -4.94 46.47
CA SER A 26 -13.00 -3.95 46.97
C SER A 26 -13.92 -3.45 45.86
N ILE A 27 -15.08 -2.91 46.22
CA ILE A 27 -16.01 -2.27 45.24
C ILE A 27 -15.27 -1.17 44.48
N GLU A 28 -14.42 -0.40 45.15
CA GLU A 28 -13.57 0.64 44.56
C GLU A 28 -12.61 0.11 43.47
N THR A 29 -12.00 -1.05 43.70
CA THR A 29 -11.10 -1.68 42.71
C THR A 29 -11.88 -2.12 41.46
N ALA A 30 -13.07 -2.69 41.67
CA ALA A 30 -13.97 -3.07 40.58
C ALA A 30 -14.44 -1.85 39.76
N PHE A 31 -14.70 -0.71 40.43
CA PHE A 31 -15.02 0.57 39.79
C PHE A 31 -13.93 1.04 38.82
N ILE A 32 -12.69 1.14 39.30
CA ILE A 32 -11.55 1.63 38.50
C ILE A 32 -11.30 0.73 37.28
N SER A 33 -11.41 -0.59 37.45
CA SER A 33 -11.27 -1.56 36.36
C SER A 33 -12.36 -1.37 35.29
N THR A 34 -13.62 -1.26 35.74
CA THR A 34 -14.80 -1.09 34.88
C THR A 34 -14.74 0.22 34.08
N GLU A 35 -14.34 1.34 34.70
CA GLU A 35 -14.14 2.62 34.00
C GLU A 35 -13.03 2.53 32.94
N THR A 36 -11.95 1.83 33.25
CA THR A 36 -10.84 1.62 32.32
C THR A 36 -11.28 0.79 31.11
N GLU A 37 -12.09 -0.24 31.33
CA GLU A 37 -12.66 -1.08 30.28
C GLU A 37 -13.61 -0.29 29.37
N ILE A 38 -14.55 0.48 29.95
CA ILE A 38 -15.45 1.38 29.19
C ILE A 38 -14.64 2.33 28.31
N LYS A 39 -13.55 2.91 28.84
CA LYS A 39 -12.67 3.80 28.07
C LYS A 39 -12.05 3.08 26.88
N ARG A 40 -11.50 1.87 27.07
CA ARG A 40 -10.92 1.06 25.98
C ARG A 40 -11.96 0.75 24.90
N LEU A 41 -13.17 0.35 25.29
CA LEU A 41 -14.25 0.05 24.35
C LEU A 41 -14.68 1.28 23.54
N LYS A 42 -14.77 2.44 24.20
CA LYS A 42 -15.05 3.73 23.53
C LYS A 42 -13.94 4.11 22.54
N ASP A 43 -12.68 3.89 22.90
CA ASP A 43 -11.55 4.14 22.01
C ASP A 43 -11.58 3.23 20.78
N THR A 44 -11.90 1.94 20.93
CA THR A 44 -12.11 1.00 19.82
C THR A 44 -13.22 1.49 18.88
N ILE A 45 -14.37 1.90 19.42
CA ILE A 45 -15.49 2.42 18.63
C ILE A 45 -15.08 3.68 17.85
N LYS A 46 -14.36 4.61 18.49
CA LYS A 46 -13.89 5.86 17.87
C LYS A 46 -12.86 5.62 16.79
N SER A 47 -12.02 4.60 16.93
CA SER A 47 -10.99 4.25 15.94
C SER A 47 -11.57 3.94 14.55
N VAL A 48 -12.82 3.44 14.50
CA VAL A 48 -13.53 3.15 13.24
C VAL A 48 -13.84 4.43 12.47
N GLU A 49 -14.11 5.54 13.14
CA GLU A 49 -14.37 6.83 12.48
C GLU A 49 -13.11 7.38 11.81
N ASN A 50 -11.95 7.22 12.46
CA ASN A 50 -10.67 7.71 11.96
C ASN A 50 -10.18 7.01 10.68
N ILE A 51 -10.64 5.78 10.43
CA ILE A 51 -10.28 5.03 9.22
C ILE A 51 -11.22 5.29 8.04
N ARG A 52 -12.33 6.03 8.23
CA ARG A 52 -13.24 6.36 7.12
C ARG A 52 -12.73 7.58 6.34
N PRO A 53 -12.94 7.61 5.01
CA PRO A 53 -12.82 8.85 4.26
C PRO A 53 -13.86 9.88 4.75
N ASP A 54 -13.40 11.08 5.11
CA ASP A 54 -14.21 12.24 5.49
C ASP A 54 -14.30 13.20 4.30
N CYS A 55 -14.86 12.75 3.17
CA CYS A 55 -15.02 13.57 1.96
C CYS A 55 -16.37 14.29 1.99
N ASP A 56 -16.34 15.62 1.87
CA ASP A 56 -17.55 16.40 1.64
C ASP A 56 -17.87 16.56 0.14
N LYS A 57 -19.01 17.19 -0.19
CA LYS A 57 -19.43 17.41 -1.58
C LYS A 57 -18.39 18.21 -2.39
N LEU A 58 -17.72 19.18 -1.77
CA LEU A 58 -16.73 20.00 -2.44
C LEU A 58 -15.46 19.21 -2.72
N ASP A 59 -15.04 18.32 -1.82
CA ASP A 59 -13.92 17.41 -2.04
C ASP A 59 -14.16 16.54 -3.29
N TYR A 60 -15.37 16.00 -3.44
CA TYR A 60 -15.76 15.23 -4.63
C TYR A 60 -15.78 16.08 -5.91
N VAL A 61 -16.38 17.28 -5.87
CA VAL A 61 -16.46 18.17 -7.03
C VAL A 61 -15.06 18.58 -7.48
N LEU A 62 -14.20 19.00 -6.56
CA LEU A 62 -12.84 19.45 -6.89
C LEU A 62 -11.97 18.30 -7.42
N ALA A 63 -12.11 17.10 -6.85
CA ALA A 63 -11.46 15.89 -7.37
C ALA A 63 -11.93 15.59 -8.80
N ALA A 64 -13.24 15.62 -9.05
CA ALA A 64 -13.79 15.41 -10.38
C ALA A 64 -13.31 16.46 -11.38
N CYS A 65 -13.27 17.76 -10.99
CA CYS A 65 -12.73 18.84 -11.82
C CYS A 65 -11.25 18.62 -12.17
N SER A 66 -10.43 18.13 -11.23
CA SER A 66 -9.05 17.76 -11.51
C SER A 66 -8.95 16.63 -12.54
N GLY A 67 -9.82 15.61 -12.40
CA GLY A 67 -9.93 14.53 -13.39
C GLY A 67 -10.31 15.04 -14.77
N VAL A 68 -11.28 15.96 -14.86
CA VAL A 68 -11.68 16.60 -16.13
C VAL A 68 -10.54 17.38 -16.74
N LEU A 69 -9.85 18.20 -15.96
CA LEU A 69 -8.69 18.96 -16.41
C LEU A 69 -7.62 18.04 -16.99
N CYS A 70 -7.31 16.93 -16.30
CA CYS A 70 -6.31 15.97 -16.77
C CYS A 70 -6.78 15.22 -18.02
N GLY A 71 -8.08 14.94 -18.15
CA GLY A 71 -8.66 14.38 -19.38
C GLY A 71 -8.50 15.32 -20.57
N ILE A 72 -8.72 16.63 -20.36
CA ILE A 72 -8.49 17.64 -21.40
C ILE A 72 -7.01 17.71 -21.79
N ILE A 73 -6.10 17.72 -20.79
CA ILE A 73 -4.65 17.70 -21.05
C ILE A 73 -4.28 16.46 -21.87
N ASP A 74 -4.80 15.29 -21.50
CA ASP A 74 -4.48 14.07 -22.20
C ASP A 74 -4.99 14.09 -23.65
N ILE A 75 -6.24 14.48 -23.88
CA ILE A 75 -6.84 14.53 -25.22
C ILE A 75 -6.10 15.50 -26.16
N PHE A 76 -5.78 16.71 -25.68
CA PHE A 76 -5.28 17.79 -26.55
C PHE A 76 -3.76 17.98 -26.49
N VAL A 77 -3.11 17.63 -25.38
CA VAL A 77 -1.68 17.86 -25.16
C VAL A 77 -0.88 16.57 -25.29
N VAL A 78 -1.39 15.44 -24.78
CA VAL A 78 -0.76 14.12 -24.93
C VAL A 78 -1.11 13.51 -26.29
N GLY A 79 -2.40 13.37 -26.63
CA GLY A 79 -2.86 12.83 -27.90
C GLY A 79 -2.28 11.45 -28.22
N LYS A 80 -1.89 11.23 -29.48
CA LYS A 80 -1.18 10.02 -29.91
C LYS A 80 0.26 10.34 -30.35
N PRO A 81 1.16 9.34 -30.42
CA PRO A 81 2.50 9.54 -30.93
C PRO A 81 2.50 10.21 -32.31
N GLY A 82 3.37 11.20 -32.51
CA GLY A 82 3.48 11.96 -33.76
C GLY A 82 2.54 13.17 -33.90
N GLU A 83 1.48 13.26 -33.11
CA GLU A 83 0.56 14.43 -33.07
C GLU A 83 0.76 15.31 -31.83
N SER A 84 1.56 14.84 -30.86
CA SER A 84 1.66 15.40 -29.51
C SER A 84 2.71 16.51 -29.36
N PRO A 85 2.30 17.74 -28.96
CA PRO A 85 3.25 18.77 -28.55
C PRO A 85 4.07 18.36 -27.31
N ALA A 86 3.49 17.58 -26.40
CA ALA A 86 4.19 17.14 -25.20
C ALA A 86 5.25 16.07 -25.50
N THR A 87 4.98 15.15 -26.44
CA THR A 87 5.99 14.14 -26.84
C THR A 87 7.26 14.79 -27.38
N ASN A 88 7.16 15.87 -28.16
CA ASN A 88 8.35 16.58 -28.64
C ASN A 88 9.22 17.12 -27.49
N LYS A 89 8.58 17.68 -26.45
CA LYS A 89 9.29 18.15 -25.25
C LYS A 89 9.87 17.00 -24.45
N THR A 90 9.15 15.88 -24.36
CA THR A 90 9.64 14.67 -23.68
C THR A 90 10.84 14.08 -24.42
N ASP A 91 10.80 14.02 -25.75
CA ASP A 91 11.91 13.56 -26.58
C ASP A 91 13.15 14.44 -26.38
N GLU A 92 13.01 15.77 -26.37
CA GLU A 92 14.10 16.71 -26.10
C GLU A 92 14.65 16.54 -24.67
N TRP A 93 13.77 16.42 -23.68
CA TRP A 93 14.17 16.19 -22.29
C TRP A 93 14.98 14.89 -22.15
N VAL A 94 14.53 13.81 -22.79
CA VAL A 94 15.22 12.52 -22.82
C VAL A 94 16.58 12.64 -23.51
N ALA A 95 16.64 13.27 -24.69
CA ALA A 95 17.89 13.45 -25.44
C ALA A 95 18.94 14.19 -24.60
N ASN A 96 18.53 15.24 -23.88
CA ASN A 96 19.40 15.96 -22.96
C ASN A 96 19.90 15.07 -21.82
N ARG A 97 19.05 14.22 -21.23
CA ARG A 97 19.46 13.28 -20.17
C ARG A 97 20.42 12.20 -20.68
N VAL A 98 20.22 11.67 -21.88
CA VAL A 98 21.15 10.71 -22.50
C VAL A 98 22.49 11.38 -22.78
N THR A 99 22.48 12.63 -23.22
CA THR A 99 23.71 13.43 -23.41
C THR A 99 24.44 13.67 -22.09
N ASP A 100 23.72 14.00 -21.02
CA ASP A 100 24.30 14.13 -19.68
C ASP A 100 24.89 12.80 -19.19
N PHE A 101 24.20 11.68 -19.43
CA PHE A 101 24.70 10.34 -19.13
C PHE A 101 25.98 10.01 -19.91
N ALA A 102 26.03 10.33 -21.21
CA ALA A 102 27.24 10.16 -22.01
C ALA A 102 28.43 10.93 -21.43
N LYS A 103 28.23 12.18 -20.99
CA LYS A 103 29.27 12.98 -20.31
C LYS A 103 29.72 12.34 -19.01
N LEU A 104 28.80 11.81 -18.20
CA LEU A 104 29.12 11.07 -16.97
C LEU A 104 29.94 9.80 -17.27
N CYS A 105 29.71 9.17 -18.42
CA CYS A 105 30.48 8.01 -18.90
C CYS A 105 31.81 8.39 -19.58
N GLY A 106 32.17 9.68 -19.64
CA GLY A 106 33.43 10.17 -20.17
C GLY A 106 33.41 10.60 -21.63
N TRP A 107 32.24 10.88 -22.21
CA TRP A 107 32.15 11.52 -23.53
C TRP A 107 32.67 12.95 -23.46
N ASP A 108 33.46 13.37 -24.45
CA ASP A 108 34.17 14.66 -24.46
C ASP A 108 33.26 15.88 -24.70
N GLY A 109 31.97 15.64 -24.94
CA GLY A 109 30.98 16.68 -25.19
C GLY A 109 31.08 17.32 -26.57
N LYS A 110 31.92 16.79 -27.47
CA LYS A 110 32.11 17.33 -28.81
C LYS A 110 31.23 16.60 -29.82
N GLY A 111 30.27 17.33 -30.36
CA GLY A 111 29.37 16.83 -31.41
C GLY A 111 27.91 16.96 -31.02
N ASP A 112 27.06 16.25 -31.75
CA ASP A 112 25.61 16.23 -31.56
C ASP A 112 25.16 14.99 -30.76
N LEU A 113 23.84 14.87 -30.57
CA LEU A 113 23.23 13.70 -29.94
C LEU A 113 23.69 12.38 -30.60
N SER A 114 23.81 12.34 -31.93
CA SER A 114 24.25 11.14 -32.65
C SER A 114 25.68 10.72 -32.26
N SER A 115 26.57 11.68 -32.00
CA SER A 115 27.92 11.37 -31.52
C SER A 115 27.94 10.84 -30.08
N ALA A 116 27.09 11.38 -29.20
CA ALA A 116 26.92 10.89 -27.83
C ALA A 116 26.34 9.46 -27.80
N LEU A 117 25.33 9.19 -28.62
CA LEU A 117 24.74 7.86 -28.78
C LEU A 117 25.77 6.84 -29.29
N ARG A 118 26.51 7.19 -30.35
CA ARG A 118 27.56 6.33 -30.90
C ARG A 118 28.64 5.99 -29.86
N PHE A 119 29.05 6.96 -29.04
CA PHE A 119 30.00 6.73 -27.95
C PHE A 119 29.45 5.72 -26.93
N LEU A 120 28.20 5.89 -26.51
CA LEU A 120 27.54 4.95 -25.60
C LEU A 120 27.41 3.55 -26.21
N GLU A 121 26.88 3.44 -27.43
CA GLU A 121 26.57 2.16 -28.08
C GLU A 121 27.81 1.39 -28.55
N LYS A 122 28.82 2.08 -29.09
CA LYS A 122 29.97 1.43 -29.77
C LYS A 122 31.24 1.40 -28.93
N GLU A 123 31.44 2.36 -28.03
CA GLU A 123 32.68 2.47 -27.26
C GLU A 123 32.53 2.06 -25.78
N LYS A 124 31.40 2.37 -25.14
CA LYS A 124 31.21 2.13 -23.70
C LYS A 124 30.38 0.90 -23.37
N PHE A 125 29.21 0.76 -23.99
CA PHE A 125 28.21 -0.23 -23.66
C PHE A 125 27.90 -1.07 -24.90
N LYS A 126 28.95 -1.65 -25.48
CA LYS A 126 28.83 -2.51 -26.65
C LYS A 126 28.08 -3.80 -26.26
N ILE A 127 27.20 -4.26 -27.14
CA ILE A 127 26.45 -5.51 -27.02
C ILE A 127 26.46 -6.26 -28.37
N PRO A 128 26.30 -7.60 -28.39
CA PRO A 128 26.36 -8.40 -29.61
C PRO A 128 25.02 -8.47 -30.36
N TYR A 129 23.92 -8.01 -29.75
CA TYR A 129 22.55 -8.13 -30.27
C TYR A 129 21.98 -6.80 -30.84
N ASP A 130 22.86 -5.85 -31.20
CA ASP A 130 22.54 -4.53 -31.75
C ASP A 130 22.54 -4.48 -33.30
N GLN A 131 22.15 -5.58 -33.94
CA GLN A 131 22.05 -5.65 -35.39
C GLN A 131 20.75 -5.00 -35.89
N THR A 132 20.90 -4.06 -36.81
CA THR A 132 19.79 -3.38 -37.49
C THR A 132 19.39 -4.05 -38.81
N GLY A 133 20.04 -5.17 -39.15
CA GLY A 133 19.74 -6.04 -40.29
C GLY A 133 20.89 -7.01 -40.61
N ILE A 134 20.57 -8.21 -41.11
CA ILE A 134 21.54 -9.26 -41.43
C ILE A 134 21.73 -9.31 -42.96
N GLY A 135 22.54 -8.40 -43.54
CA GLY A 135 22.76 -8.35 -45.00
C GLY A 135 21.47 -8.31 -45.84
N GLY A 136 21.55 -8.56 -47.15
CA GLY A 136 20.37 -8.65 -48.02
C GLY A 136 19.55 -9.93 -47.76
N ALA A 137 20.24 -11.07 -47.71
CA ALA A 137 19.60 -12.39 -47.58
C ALA A 137 19.08 -12.71 -46.16
N GLY A 138 19.70 -12.19 -45.10
CA GLY A 138 19.24 -12.42 -43.73
C GLY A 138 18.12 -11.47 -43.29
N LYS A 139 17.93 -10.32 -43.95
CA LYS A 139 16.78 -9.44 -43.67
C LYS A 139 15.43 -10.13 -43.93
N GLU A 140 15.33 -10.90 -45.01
CA GLU A 140 14.10 -11.64 -45.35
C GLU A 140 13.89 -12.85 -44.44
N ILE A 141 14.98 -13.49 -43.97
CA ILE A 141 14.91 -14.68 -43.11
C ILE A 141 14.52 -14.33 -41.67
N TYR A 142 14.99 -13.19 -41.14
CA TYR A 142 14.81 -12.82 -39.74
C TYR A 142 13.80 -11.67 -39.51
N ASP A 143 13.25 -11.09 -40.58
CA ASP A 143 12.28 -9.97 -40.56
C ASP A 143 12.71 -8.82 -39.62
N LEU A 144 13.99 -8.44 -39.70
CA LEU A 144 14.66 -7.49 -38.81
C LEU A 144 15.08 -6.22 -39.56
N TYR A 145 14.60 -5.07 -39.08
CA TYR A 145 14.83 -3.74 -39.64
C TYR A 145 15.18 -2.74 -38.53
N PRO A 146 15.80 -1.59 -38.87
CA PRO A 146 16.03 -0.53 -37.88
C PRO A 146 14.75 -0.11 -37.15
N LEU A 147 13.59 -0.18 -37.83
CA LEU A 147 12.28 0.21 -37.30
C LEU A 147 11.64 -0.79 -36.32
N ASN A 148 12.13 -2.03 -36.21
CA ASN A 148 11.53 -3.05 -35.33
C ASN A 148 12.52 -3.77 -34.41
N HIS A 149 13.83 -3.61 -34.60
CA HIS A 149 14.80 -4.44 -33.92
C HIS A 149 14.83 -4.26 -32.40
N HIS A 150 14.68 -3.05 -31.85
CA HIS A 150 14.57 -2.89 -30.38
C HIS A 150 13.32 -3.57 -29.81
N PHE A 151 12.24 -3.69 -30.59
CA PHE A 151 11.06 -4.44 -30.17
C PHE A 151 11.33 -5.94 -30.26
N LYS A 152 11.79 -6.44 -31.41
CA LYS A 152 11.94 -7.89 -31.63
C LYS A 152 13.08 -8.52 -30.84
N SER A 153 14.21 -7.81 -30.68
CA SER A 153 15.37 -8.29 -29.94
C SER A 153 15.07 -8.25 -28.44
N LEU A 154 15.11 -9.41 -27.78
CA LEU A 154 14.74 -9.50 -26.37
C LEU A 154 15.71 -8.70 -25.49
N GLY A 155 16.99 -8.63 -25.83
CA GLY A 155 17.98 -7.86 -25.08
C GLY A 155 17.68 -6.35 -25.02
N HIS A 156 16.91 -5.83 -25.98
CA HIS A 156 16.48 -4.43 -26.07
C HIS A 156 15.16 -4.14 -25.34
N ASN A 157 14.49 -5.18 -24.84
CA ASN A 157 13.23 -5.02 -24.11
C ASN A 157 13.52 -4.65 -22.64
N PRO A 158 12.94 -3.56 -22.10
CA PRO A 158 13.13 -3.15 -20.71
C PRO A 158 12.29 -3.99 -19.75
N THR A 159 12.51 -5.31 -19.76
CA THR A 159 11.81 -6.31 -18.94
C THR A 159 12.82 -7.18 -18.21
N LEU A 160 12.38 -7.91 -17.19
CA LEU A 160 13.27 -8.85 -16.47
C LEU A 160 13.76 -9.97 -17.39
N LEU A 161 12.91 -10.43 -18.32
CA LEU A 161 13.30 -11.43 -19.29
C LEU A 161 14.24 -10.83 -20.35
N GLY A 162 14.04 -9.57 -20.74
CA GLY A 162 14.96 -8.86 -21.63
C GLY A 162 16.36 -8.68 -21.01
N LEU A 163 16.44 -8.35 -19.71
CA LEU A 163 17.70 -8.37 -18.96
C LEU A 163 18.36 -9.76 -18.99
N PHE A 164 17.58 -10.82 -18.74
CA PHE A 164 18.08 -12.19 -18.79
C PHE A 164 18.68 -12.54 -20.16
N TYR A 165 17.94 -12.31 -21.25
CA TYR A 165 18.42 -12.58 -22.60
C TYR A 165 19.59 -11.70 -23.00
N SER A 166 19.61 -10.43 -22.58
CA SER A 166 20.74 -9.54 -22.78
C SER A 166 22.04 -10.10 -22.17
N ILE A 167 21.98 -10.59 -20.93
CA ILE A 167 23.14 -11.20 -20.29
C ILE A 167 23.50 -12.50 -21.01
N LEU A 168 22.52 -13.37 -21.28
CA LEU A 168 22.73 -14.62 -22.00
C LEU A 168 23.45 -14.39 -23.33
N ASP A 169 22.96 -13.45 -24.13
CA ASP A 169 23.46 -13.11 -25.45
C ASP A 169 24.89 -12.56 -25.41
N GLN A 170 25.24 -11.81 -24.36
CA GLN A 170 26.62 -11.38 -24.12
C GLN A 170 27.54 -12.54 -23.73
N PHE A 171 27.06 -13.51 -22.98
CA PHE A 171 27.86 -14.70 -22.63
C PHE A 171 28.07 -15.64 -23.83
N THR A 172 27.08 -15.76 -24.70
CA THR A 172 27.08 -16.74 -25.81
C THR A 172 27.43 -16.13 -27.17
N ASN A 173 27.58 -14.81 -27.25
CA ASN A 173 27.69 -14.05 -28.50
C ASN A 173 26.54 -14.38 -29.47
N GLN A 174 25.32 -14.34 -28.94
CA GLN A 174 24.09 -14.60 -29.68
C GLN A 174 23.20 -13.37 -29.71
N SER A 175 22.07 -13.51 -30.39
CA SER A 175 20.99 -12.54 -30.33
C SER A 175 19.65 -13.24 -30.49
N HIS A 176 18.81 -13.14 -29.46
CA HIS A 176 17.48 -13.74 -29.45
C HIS A 176 16.40 -12.74 -29.85
N PHE A 177 15.53 -13.17 -30.78
CA PHE A 177 14.43 -12.37 -31.30
C PHE A 177 13.10 -13.10 -31.26
N VAL A 178 12.03 -12.33 -31.11
CA VAL A 178 10.66 -12.80 -31.32
C VAL A 178 10.15 -12.32 -32.67
N SER A 179 9.69 -13.25 -33.50
CA SER A 179 9.09 -12.96 -34.82
C SER A 179 8.05 -14.02 -35.17
N ASP A 180 6.85 -13.60 -35.60
CA ASP A 180 5.72 -14.48 -35.96
C ASP A 180 5.44 -15.59 -34.92
N GLY A 181 5.47 -15.22 -33.64
CA GLY A 181 5.26 -16.17 -32.54
C GLY A 181 6.36 -17.22 -32.37
N GLN A 182 7.52 -17.03 -33.00
CA GLN A 182 8.70 -17.88 -32.84
C GLN A 182 9.78 -17.16 -32.03
N LEU A 183 10.60 -17.95 -31.33
CA LEU A 183 11.83 -17.51 -30.70
C LEU A 183 12.99 -17.96 -31.57
N ILE A 184 13.76 -17.02 -32.09
CA ILE A 184 14.84 -17.26 -33.06
C ILE A 184 16.15 -16.77 -32.44
N ALA A 185 17.21 -17.55 -32.56
CA ALA A 185 18.55 -17.18 -32.11
C ALA A 185 19.49 -17.01 -33.32
N LEU A 186 20.17 -15.86 -33.40
CA LEU A 186 21.32 -15.67 -34.29
C LEU A 186 22.59 -16.03 -33.52
N VAL A 187 23.35 -17.00 -34.03
CA VAL A 187 24.62 -17.43 -33.43
C VAL A 187 25.78 -16.65 -34.04
N ASN A 188 26.78 -16.31 -33.23
CA ASN A 188 27.92 -15.46 -33.60
C ASN A 188 27.46 -14.09 -34.13
N ALA A 189 26.67 -13.40 -33.31
CA ALA A 189 25.98 -12.18 -33.70
C ALA A 189 26.95 -11.01 -34.00
N ASP A 190 28.06 -10.89 -33.26
CA ASP A 190 29.16 -9.96 -33.58
C ASP A 190 30.53 -10.63 -33.40
N SER A 191 31.29 -10.77 -34.49
CA SER A 191 32.63 -11.36 -34.48
C SER A 191 33.67 -10.54 -33.72
N LYS A 192 33.38 -9.27 -33.44
CA LYS A 192 34.24 -8.34 -32.70
C LYS A 192 33.74 -8.10 -31.27
N PHE A 193 32.73 -8.83 -30.81
CA PHE A 193 32.21 -8.67 -29.46
C PHE A 193 32.98 -9.57 -28.49
N GLU A 194 33.37 -8.98 -27.35
CA GLU A 194 33.93 -9.72 -26.22
C GLU A 194 33.29 -9.19 -24.93
N LEU A 195 32.77 -10.11 -24.11
CA LEU A 195 32.28 -9.77 -22.78
C LEU A 195 33.45 -9.64 -21.81
N HIS A 196 33.72 -8.41 -21.38
CA HIS A 196 34.79 -8.09 -20.45
C HIS A 196 34.53 -8.66 -19.04
N GLY A 197 35.61 -9.07 -18.37
CA GLY A 197 35.60 -9.56 -16.99
C GLY A 197 36.47 -10.80 -16.79
N ASN A 198 37.28 -10.81 -15.73
CA ASN A 198 38.24 -11.90 -15.45
C ASN A 198 37.62 -13.07 -14.66
N SER A 199 36.37 -12.97 -14.24
CA SER A 199 35.64 -14.02 -13.53
C SER A 199 34.17 -14.03 -13.96
N PHE A 200 33.45 -15.10 -13.63
CA PHE A 200 32.01 -15.21 -13.91
C PHE A 200 31.22 -14.03 -13.31
N LEU A 201 31.46 -13.70 -12.03
CA LEU A 201 30.77 -12.59 -11.35
C LEU A 201 31.12 -11.23 -11.97
N ALA A 202 32.38 -11.02 -12.38
CA ALA A 202 32.78 -9.80 -13.07
C ALA A 202 32.08 -9.68 -14.43
N LYS A 203 32.01 -10.77 -15.22
CA LYS A 203 31.29 -10.81 -16.50
C LYS A 203 29.79 -10.57 -16.33
N LEU A 204 29.19 -11.09 -15.26
CA LEU A 204 27.78 -10.85 -14.94
C LEU A 204 27.52 -9.37 -14.67
N PHE A 205 28.36 -8.73 -13.85
CA PHE A 205 28.27 -7.30 -13.57
C PHE A 205 28.50 -6.45 -14.84
N CYS A 206 29.55 -6.76 -15.61
CA CYS A 206 29.81 -6.08 -16.89
C CYS A 206 28.64 -6.24 -17.88
N GLY A 207 28.05 -7.44 -17.95
CA GLY A 207 26.88 -7.71 -18.80
C GLY A 207 25.66 -6.88 -18.40
N PHE A 208 25.42 -6.73 -17.10
CA PHE A 208 24.38 -5.83 -16.58
C PHE A 208 24.68 -4.36 -16.91
N CYS A 209 25.90 -3.89 -16.71
CA CYS A 209 26.29 -2.51 -17.03
C CYS A 209 26.17 -2.19 -18.52
N ASN A 210 26.60 -3.11 -19.39
CA ASN A 210 26.44 -3.00 -20.84
C ASN A 210 24.97 -2.88 -21.21
N TRP A 211 24.12 -3.78 -20.70
CA TRP A 211 22.68 -3.71 -20.95
C TRP A 211 22.06 -2.39 -20.52
N PHE A 212 22.32 -1.98 -19.28
CA PHE A 212 21.74 -0.77 -18.72
C PHE A 212 22.18 0.48 -19.49
N GLY A 213 23.48 0.59 -19.78
CA GLY A 213 24.02 1.73 -20.51
C GLY A 213 23.57 1.77 -21.97
N HIS A 214 23.44 0.61 -22.62
CA HIS A 214 22.97 0.52 -24.01
C HIS A 214 21.48 0.86 -24.13
N LEU A 215 20.65 0.39 -23.19
CA LEU A 215 19.24 0.79 -23.15
C LEU A 215 19.10 2.31 -22.96
N ILE A 216 19.95 2.95 -22.16
CA ILE A 216 19.91 4.41 -21.99
C ILE A 216 20.15 5.14 -23.32
N SER A 217 21.09 4.69 -24.16
CA SER A 217 21.24 5.26 -25.50
C SER A 217 19.99 5.04 -26.35
N ASP A 218 19.47 3.82 -26.36
CA ASP A 218 18.32 3.45 -27.20
C ASP A 218 17.04 4.20 -26.84
N VAL A 219 16.88 4.63 -25.58
CA VAL A 219 15.71 5.40 -25.14
C VAL A 219 15.52 6.66 -25.97
N SER A 220 16.59 7.37 -26.34
CA SER A 220 16.49 8.60 -27.14
C SER A 220 16.21 8.33 -28.62
N GLY A 221 16.56 7.16 -29.14
CA GLY A 221 16.58 6.86 -30.56
C GLY A 221 17.55 7.73 -31.37
N SER A 222 18.00 7.23 -32.52
CA SER A 222 18.95 7.97 -33.36
C SER A 222 18.32 9.19 -34.05
N SER A 223 19.06 10.30 -34.13
CA SER A 223 18.59 11.57 -34.72
C SER A 223 18.99 11.77 -36.19
N GLY A 224 19.68 10.80 -36.80
CA GLY A 224 20.22 10.90 -38.16
C GLY A 224 19.19 10.82 -39.30
N SER A 225 17.89 10.74 -39.01
CA SER A 225 16.83 10.58 -40.01
C SER A 225 15.79 11.70 -39.94
N LYS A 226 15.11 12.00 -41.05
CA LYS A 226 14.00 12.99 -41.10
C LYS A 226 12.78 12.57 -40.25
N VAL A 227 12.80 11.35 -39.69
CA VAL A 227 11.73 10.72 -38.91
C VAL A 227 12.23 10.53 -37.48
N ARG A 228 11.32 10.64 -36.51
CA ARG A 228 11.59 10.36 -35.09
C ARG A 228 12.28 8.99 -34.95
N GLY A 229 13.50 8.97 -34.40
CA GLY A 229 14.26 7.73 -34.20
C GLY A 229 13.51 6.76 -33.29
N MET A 230 13.72 5.46 -33.47
CA MET A 230 13.05 4.43 -32.67
C MET A 230 13.62 4.40 -31.25
N GLY A 231 12.75 4.57 -30.25
CA GLY A 231 13.11 4.38 -28.85
C GLY A 231 13.10 2.91 -28.44
N ILE A 232 13.27 2.61 -27.16
CA ILE A 232 13.00 1.27 -26.62
C ILE A 232 11.50 1.04 -26.46
N PRO A 233 11.02 -0.20 -26.64
CA PRO A 233 9.60 -0.50 -26.50
C PRO A 233 9.10 -0.21 -25.08
N SER A 234 7.83 0.17 -24.98
CA SER A 234 7.12 0.25 -23.70
C SER A 234 7.31 -1.05 -22.90
N PRO A 235 7.70 -1.00 -21.61
CA PRO A 235 7.82 -2.19 -20.78
C PRO A 235 6.54 -3.06 -20.76
N PHE A 236 5.37 -2.43 -20.79
CA PHE A 236 4.09 -3.14 -20.82
C PHE A 236 3.90 -3.91 -22.14
N TRP A 237 4.16 -3.27 -23.27
CA TRP A 237 3.98 -3.90 -24.58
C TRP A 237 5.10 -4.88 -24.94
N ALA A 238 6.30 -4.69 -24.39
CA ALA A 238 7.42 -5.62 -24.51
C ALA A 238 7.12 -6.99 -23.89
N TRP A 239 6.26 -7.08 -22.87
CA TRP A 239 5.84 -8.37 -22.29
C TRP A 239 5.17 -9.32 -23.29
N THR A 240 4.66 -8.82 -24.42
CA THR A 240 4.12 -9.68 -25.46
C THR A 240 5.20 -10.61 -26.05
N ASN A 241 6.44 -10.10 -26.20
CA ASN A 241 7.59 -10.94 -26.56
C ASN A 241 7.94 -11.90 -25.44
N ASP A 242 7.90 -11.44 -24.18
CA ASP A 242 8.21 -12.28 -23.03
C ASP A 242 7.28 -13.49 -22.94
N ILE A 243 5.98 -13.29 -23.14
CA ILE A 243 4.97 -14.36 -23.17
C ILE A 243 5.30 -15.38 -24.26
N ILE A 244 5.64 -14.92 -25.47
CA ILE A 244 6.00 -15.81 -26.58
C ILE A 244 7.27 -16.59 -26.27
N ALA A 245 8.31 -15.91 -25.78
CA ALA A 245 9.59 -16.53 -25.43
C ALA A 245 9.42 -17.59 -24.32
N ILE A 246 8.66 -17.28 -23.26
CA ILE A 246 8.36 -18.21 -22.17
C ILE A 246 7.58 -19.42 -22.69
N LYS A 247 6.51 -19.21 -23.47
CA LYS A 247 5.71 -20.31 -24.02
C LYS A 247 6.56 -21.24 -24.87
N LYS A 248 7.42 -20.70 -25.74
CA LYS A 248 8.32 -21.50 -26.57
C LYS A 248 9.34 -22.28 -25.76
N GLN A 249 9.95 -21.68 -24.75
CA GLN A 249 10.91 -22.38 -23.88
C GLN A 249 10.24 -23.48 -23.03
N LEU A 250 8.97 -23.31 -22.65
CA LEU A 250 8.21 -24.31 -21.91
C LEU A 250 7.53 -25.36 -22.81
N GLY A 251 7.72 -25.30 -24.13
CA GLY A 251 7.06 -26.22 -25.07
C GLY A 251 5.53 -26.02 -25.18
N ILE A 252 5.02 -24.88 -24.74
CA ILE A 252 3.61 -24.50 -24.83
C ILE A 252 3.34 -23.89 -26.21
N SER A 253 2.22 -24.26 -26.84
CA SER A 253 1.82 -23.67 -28.11
C SER A 253 1.51 -22.17 -27.96
N VAL A 254 2.03 -21.37 -28.89
CA VAL A 254 1.69 -19.95 -29.01
C VAL A 254 0.34 -19.86 -29.71
N SER A 255 -0.62 -19.22 -29.06
CA SER A 255 -1.99 -19.07 -29.57
C SER A 255 -2.08 -17.93 -30.57
N GLU A 256 -3.16 -17.92 -31.36
CA GLU A 256 -3.45 -16.82 -32.29
C GLU A 256 -3.64 -15.48 -31.57
N PHE A 257 -4.17 -15.52 -30.34
CA PHE A 257 -4.30 -14.34 -29.49
C PHE A 257 -2.93 -13.75 -29.13
N ASP A 258 -1.96 -14.60 -28.75
CA ASP A 258 -0.61 -14.13 -28.42
C ASP A 258 0.05 -13.43 -29.62
N LYS A 259 -0.10 -14.02 -30.81
CA LYS A 259 0.40 -13.44 -32.07
C LYS A 259 -0.26 -12.10 -32.37
N THR A 260 -1.59 -12.06 -32.33
CA THR A 260 -2.38 -10.85 -32.61
C THR A 260 -1.99 -9.69 -31.69
N ILE A 261 -1.82 -9.96 -30.39
CA ILE A 261 -1.45 -8.93 -29.41
C ILE A 261 0.02 -8.49 -29.59
N ASN A 262 0.93 -9.41 -29.93
CA ASN A 262 2.32 -9.06 -30.25
C ASN A 262 2.42 -8.23 -31.54
N GLU A 263 1.64 -8.55 -32.56
CA GLU A 263 1.55 -7.78 -33.80
C GLU A 263 0.96 -6.38 -33.57
N LEU A 264 -0.07 -6.26 -32.72
CA LEU A 264 -0.59 -4.98 -32.28
C LEU A 264 0.49 -4.16 -31.59
N ALA A 265 1.20 -4.76 -30.62
CA ALA A 265 2.29 -4.12 -29.88
C ALA A 265 3.41 -3.63 -30.82
N LEU A 266 3.80 -4.46 -31.80
CA LEU A 266 4.77 -4.09 -32.82
C LEU A 266 4.26 -2.97 -33.73
N SER A 267 2.98 -2.99 -34.10
CA SER A 267 2.34 -1.98 -34.96
C SER A 267 2.31 -0.61 -34.29
N ILE A 268 1.86 -0.53 -33.03
CA ILE A 268 1.84 0.73 -32.28
C ILE A 268 3.26 1.22 -31.97
N TYR A 269 4.20 0.31 -31.69
CA TYR A 269 5.61 0.66 -31.49
C TYR A 269 6.21 1.32 -32.73
N LYS A 270 5.98 0.75 -33.93
CA LYS A 270 6.38 1.35 -35.21
C LYS A 270 5.76 2.73 -35.46
N LYS A 271 4.59 3.01 -34.89
CA LYS A 271 3.92 4.32 -34.94
C LYS A 271 4.43 5.30 -33.87
N GLY A 272 5.42 4.92 -33.05
CA GLY A 272 6.07 5.78 -32.06
C GLY A 272 5.64 5.53 -30.62
N TYR A 273 4.87 4.47 -30.33
CA TYR A 273 4.53 4.08 -28.96
C TYR A 273 5.74 3.42 -28.26
N ASP A 274 6.66 4.23 -27.78
CA ASP A 274 7.83 3.81 -27.01
C ASP A 274 7.78 4.36 -25.58
N ILE A 275 8.83 4.08 -24.80
CA ILE A 275 8.89 4.52 -23.39
C ILE A 275 8.78 6.04 -23.23
N ARG A 276 9.23 6.85 -24.22
CA ARG A 276 9.14 8.31 -24.15
C ARG A 276 7.69 8.77 -24.28
N PHE A 277 6.92 8.12 -25.15
CA PHE A 277 5.49 8.37 -25.21
C PHE A 277 4.79 7.98 -23.89
N GLN A 278 5.18 6.88 -23.25
CA GLN A 278 4.64 6.54 -21.93
C GLN A 278 4.99 7.56 -20.83
N VAL A 279 6.20 8.14 -20.89
CA VAL A 279 6.56 9.28 -20.02
C VAL A 279 5.65 10.48 -20.30
N THR A 280 5.29 10.71 -21.57
CA THR A 280 4.31 11.75 -21.95
C THR A 280 2.94 11.45 -21.33
N GLN A 281 2.46 10.21 -21.41
CA GLN A 281 1.19 9.76 -20.81
C GLN A 281 1.18 9.89 -19.28
N ALA A 282 2.34 9.82 -18.61
CA ALA A 282 2.43 10.00 -17.17
C ALA A 282 2.21 11.46 -16.71
N ILE A 283 2.35 12.45 -17.61
CA ILE A 283 2.21 13.88 -17.29
C ILE A 283 0.82 14.21 -16.70
N PRO A 284 -0.32 13.93 -17.37
CA PRO A 284 -1.64 14.21 -16.80
C PRO A 284 -1.90 13.42 -15.51
N VAL A 285 -1.40 12.19 -15.41
CA VAL A 285 -1.52 11.37 -14.19
C VAL A 285 -0.84 12.03 -13.00
N PHE A 286 0.37 12.54 -13.21
CA PHE A 286 1.14 13.23 -12.19
C PHE A 286 0.52 14.58 -11.81
N ILE A 287 0.05 15.35 -12.78
CA ILE A 287 -0.69 16.60 -12.53
C ILE A 287 -1.94 16.33 -11.68
N ASN A 288 -2.68 15.26 -11.99
CA ASN A 288 -3.86 14.88 -11.24
C ASN A 288 -3.54 14.59 -9.76
N GLU A 289 -2.47 13.84 -9.51
CA GLU A 289 -1.97 13.58 -8.15
C GLU A 289 -1.63 14.89 -7.42
N MET A 290 -0.87 15.79 -8.06
CA MET A 290 -0.44 17.03 -7.45
C MET A 290 -1.61 17.96 -7.12
N VAL A 291 -2.52 18.18 -8.07
CA VAL A 291 -3.65 19.09 -7.92
C VAL A 291 -4.58 18.62 -6.81
N VAL A 292 -4.94 17.34 -6.80
CA VAL A 292 -5.84 16.78 -5.78
C VAL A 292 -5.20 16.86 -4.39
N ARG A 293 -3.91 16.52 -4.27
CA ARG A 293 -3.16 16.60 -3.00
C ARG A 293 -3.05 18.03 -2.50
N LEU A 294 -2.78 18.98 -3.39
CA LEU A 294 -2.71 20.40 -3.06
C LEU A 294 -4.07 20.92 -2.57
N ILE A 295 -5.14 20.64 -3.30
CA ILE A 295 -6.50 21.03 -2.92
C ILE A 295 -6.88 20.45 -1.55
N TYR A 296 -6.61 19.17 -1.35
CA TYR A 296 -6.85 18.51 -0.07
C TYR A 296 -6.10 19.21 1.07
N SER A 297 -4.78 19.43 0.94
CA SER A 297 -3.98 20.08 1.97
C SER A 297 -4.46 21.49 2.27
N ILE A 298 -4.79 22.29 1.26
CA ILE A 298 -5.34 23.64 1.45
C ILE A 298 -6.64 23.59 2.24
N ARG A 299 -7.57 22.70 1.88
CA ARG A 299 -8.86 22.59 2.57
C ARG A 299 -8.71 22.14 4.01
N ARG A 300 -7.85 21.16 4.28
CA ARG A 300 -7.59 20.70 5.65
C ARG A 300 -6.86 21.74 6.48
N PHE A 301 -5.96 22.50 5.87
CA PHE A 301 -5.31 23.64 6.52
C PHE A 301 -6.30 24.73 6.91
N VAL A 302 -7.19 25.14 6.00
CA VAL A 302 -8.24 26.12 6.32
C VAL A 302 -9.16 25.59 7.42
N LYS A 303 -9.60 24.32 7.33
CA LYS A 303 -10.42 23.70 8.39
C LYS A 303 -9.72 23.76 9.74
N TYR A 304 -8.45 23.35 9.80
CA TYR A 304 -7.64 23.37 11.02
C TYR A 304 -7.53 24.78 11.61
N LEU A 305 -7.23 25.80 10.80
CA LEU A 305 -7.14 27.19 11.27
C LEU A 305 -8.45 27.75 11.83
N VAL A 306 -9.59 27.30 11.32
CA VAL A 306 -10.92 27.75 11.78
C VAL A 306 -11.37 27.01 13.05
N THR A 307 -10.94 25.76 13.23
CA THR A 307 -11.41 24.90 14.34
C THR A 307 -10.47 24.86 15.55
N THR A 308 -9.23 25.31 15.43
CA THR A 308 -8.21 25.18 16.48
C THR A 308 -7.90 26.53 17.14
N ASP A 309 -7.84 26.54 18.47
CA ASP A 309 -7.47 27.72 19.24
C ASP A 309 -6.03 28.16 18.95
N LYS A 310 -5.79 29.48 18.99
CA LYS A 310 -4.48 30.06 18.62
C LYS A 310 -3.33 29.58 19.49
N THR A 311 -3.62 29.11 20.71
CA THR A 311 -2.64 28.59 21.67
C THR A 311 -2.15 27.18 21.33
N ASP A 312 -2.90 26.43 20.52
CA ASP A 312 -2.62 25.02 20.19
C ASP A 312 -1.98 24.86 18.79
N LEU A 313 -1.67 25.97 18.14
CA LEU A 313 -1.04 26.00 16.82
C LEU A 313 0.43 25.56 16.93
N SER A 314 0.72 24.35 16.46
CA SER A 314 2.09 23.86 16.26
C SER A 314 2.28 23.35 14.84
N ALA A 315 3.50 23.47 14.30
CA ALA A 315 3.83 22.97 12.97
C ALA A 315 3.54 21.47 12.83
N THR A 316 3.80 20.69 13.88
CA THR A 316 3.53 19.25 13.93
C THR A 316 2.03 18.96 13.86
N ALA A 317 1.20 19.69 14.61
CA ALA A 317 -0.25 19.51 14.57
C ALA A 317 -0.83 19.89 13.19
N VAL A 318 -0.32 20.96 12.57
CA VAL A 318 -0.68 21.36 11.20
C VAL A 318 -0.35 20.24 10.22
N TRP A 319 0.87 19.70 10.26
CA TRP A 319 1.29 18.62 9.36
C TRP A 319 0.39 17.39 9.51
N ASN A 320 0.17 16.93 10.74
CA ASN A 320 -0.66 15.76 11.03
C ASN A 320 -2.11 15.94 10.54
N ALA A 321 -2.64 17.17 10.58
CA ALA A 321 -3.98 17.47 10.09
C ALA A 321 -4.06 17.58 8.55
N CYS A 322 -2.97 17.97 7.88
CA CYS A 322 -2.99 18.40 6.47
C CYS A 322 -2.20 17.50 5.51
N GLU A 323 -1.50 16.48 6.02
CA GLU A 323 -0.59 15.67 5.20
C GLU A 323 -1.34 14.97 4.05
N PRO A 324 -0.94 15.20 2.79
CA PRO A 324 -1.70 14.74 1.64
C PRO A 324 -1.36 13.30 1.22
N PHE A 325 -0.92 12.43 2.12
CA PHE A 325 -0.37 11.12 1.74
C PHE A 325 -1.15 9.93 2.30
N SER A 326 -1.33 9.87 3.61
CA SER A 326 -1.80 8.65 4.28
C SER A 326 -3.31 8.62 4.46
N ASN A 327 -3.96 9.78 4.44
CA ASN A 327 -5.36 9.95 4.84
C ASN A 327 -6.35 9.22 3.89
N PRO A 328 -7.35 8.47 4.41
CA PRO A 328 -8.37 7.82 3.59
C PRO A 328 -9.14 8.79 2.67
N THR A 329 -9.31 10.04 3.09
CA THR A 329 -9.97 11.11 2.34
C THR A 329 -9.22 11.45 1.06
N ILE A 330 -7.90 11.68 1.14
CA ILE A 330 -7.10 11.98 -0.07
C ILE A 330 -7.08 10.78 -1.02
N LYS A 331 -7.03 9.55 -0.49
CA LYS A 331 -7.13 8.33 -1.32
C LYS A 331 -8.47 8.30 -2.07
N ARG A 332 -9.57 8.63 -1.40
CA ARG A 332 -10.90 8.71 -2.05
C ARG A 332 -10.99 9.80 -3.10
N MET A 333 -10.47 10.99 -2.82
CA MET A 333 -10.40 12.06 -3.81
C MET A 333 -9.58 11.65 -5.03
N LEU A 334 -8.41 11.02 -4.84
CA LEU A 334 -7.58 10.51 -5.93
C LEU A 334 -8.29 9.42 -6.75
N SER A 335 -9.03 8.52 -6.11
CA SER A 335 -9.84 7.50 -6.80
C SER A 335 -10.88 8.14 -7.71
N VAL A 336 -11.57 9.19 -7.24
CA VAL A 336 -12.57 9.92 -8.03
C VAL A 336 -11.90 10.66 -9.19
N ALA A 337 -10.80 11.38 -8.92
CA ALA A 337 -10.11 12.17 -9.93
C ALA A 337 -9.52 11.29 -11.04
N HIS A 338 -8.87 10.18 -10.72
CA HIS A 338 -8.37 9.23 -11.72
C HIS A 338 -9.52 8.48 -12.41
N GLY A 339 -10.64 8.23 -11.73
CA GLY A 339 -11.83 7.63 -12.33
C GLY A 339 -12.43 8.50 -13.43
N VAL A 340 -12.60 9.79 -13.15
CA VAL A 340 -13.10 10.77 -14.13
C VAL A 340 -12.10 10.96 -15.28
N PHE A 341 -10.81 11.07 -14.96
CA PHE A 341 -9.74 11.15 -15.96
C PHE A 341 -9.79 9.98 -16.95
N CYS A 342 -9.74 8.73 -16.45
CA CYS A 342 -9.77 7.54 -17.29
C CYS A 342 -11.08 7.40 -18.06
N MET A 343 -12.21 7.85 -17.51
CA MET A 343 -13.49 7.84 -18.23
C MET A 343 -13.45 8.76 -19.46
N MET A 344 -12.85 9.94 -19.33
CA MET A 344 -12.69 10.87 -20.46
C MET A 344 -11.72 10.34 -21.51
N ASP A 345 -10.55 9.86 -21.09
CA ASP A 345 -9.53 9.27 -21.97
C ASP A 345 -10.10 8.05 -22.72
N LEU A 346 -10.70 7.09 -22.01
CA LEU A 346 -11.36 5.94 -22.63
C LEU A 346 -12.44 6.38 -23.62
N GLY A 347 -13.22 7.41 -23.27
CA GLY A 347 -14.23 7.98 -24.16
C GLY A 347 -13.65 8.56 -25.45
N ASP A 348 -12.63 9.42 -25.36
CA ASP A 348 -11.97 10.00 -26.54
C ASP A 348 -11.29 8.92 -27.39
N ALA A 349 -10.48 8.05 -26.77
CA ALA A 349 -9.81 6.96 -27.47
C ALA A 349 -10.81 6.06 -28.23
N THR A 350 -11.95 5.74 -27.61
CA THR A 350 -13.02 4.97 -28.27
C THR A 350 -13.59 5.72 -29.47
N ILE A 351 -13.96 7.00 -29.30
CA ILE A 351 -14.53 7.83 -30.37
C ILE A 351 -13.54 7.93 -31.55
N ARG A 352 -12.28 8.22 -31.27
CA ARG A 352 -11.21 8.33 -32.28
C ARG A 352 -10.97 7.03 -33.02
N ALA A 353 -11.02 5.90 -32.32
CA ALA A 353 -10.87 4.58 -32.94
C ALA A 353 -12.00 4.27 -33.95
N PHE A 354 -13.24 4.64 -33.64
CA PHE A 354 -14.35 4.51 -34.59
C PHE A 354 -14.27 5.49 -35.76
N ILE A 355 -13.81 6.73 -35.52
CA ILE A 355 -13.63 7.72 -36.58
C ILE A 355 -12.54 7.27 -37.55
N SER A 356 -11.39 6.82 -37.04
CA SER A 356 -10.26 6.36 -37.87
C SER A 356 -10.60 5.10 -38.67
N GLY A 357 -11.34 4.16 -38.09
CA GLY A 357 -11.80 2.95 -38.77
C GLY A 357 -13.05 3.11 -39.64
N GLY A 358 -13.50 4.34 -39.93
CA GLY A 358 -14.65 4.59 -40.82
C GLY A 358 -15.98 4.01 -40.31
N GLY A 359 -16.17 3.97 -38.99
CA GLY A 359 -17.34 3.37 -38.33
C GLY A 359 -17.09 1.96 -37.79
N ILE A 360 -15.93 1.35 -38.07
CA ILE A 360 -15.46 0.11 -37.45
C ILE A 360 -14.43 0.47 -36.38
N PHE A 361 -14.41 -0.26 -35.26
CA PHE A 361 -13.47 -0.01 -34.18
C PHE A 361 -12.03 -0.40 -34.60
N GLU A 362 -11.14 0.60 -34.75
CA GLU A 362 -9.72 0.37 -35.04
C GLU A 362 -8.91 0.24 -33.74
N LEU A 363 -8.55 -1.01 -33.38
CA LEU A 363 -7.83 -1.30 -32.14
C LEU A 363 -6.45 -0.60 -32.06
N ALA A 364 -5.74 -0.47 -33.17
CA ALA A 364 -4.44 0.18 -33.19
C ALA A 364 -4.55 1.69 -32.85
N GLU A 365 -5.53 2.39 -33.39
CA GLU A 365 -5.77 3.80 -33.07
C GLU A 365 -6.23 3.98 -31.62
N PHE A 366 -7.08 3.08 -31.12
CA PHE A 366 -7.47 3.05 -29.71
C PHE A 366 -6.25 2.92 -28.79
N SER A 367 -5.40 1.93 -29.04
CA SER A 367 -4.21 1.66 -28.22
C SER A 367 -3.17 2.79 -28.26
N LEU A 368 -3.08 3.55 -29.36
CA LEU A 368 -2.18 4.69 -29.48
C LEU A 368 -2.62 5.89 -28.62
N ARG A 369 -3.92 5.99 -28.30
CA ARG A 369 -4.50 7.10 -27.56
C ARG A 369 -4.69 6.79 -26.09
N LEU A 370 -5.20 5.60 -25.78
CA LEU A 370 -5.51 5.19 -24.41
C LEU A 370 -4.32 5.41 -23.47
N ASN A 371 -4.55 6.16 -22.40
CA ASN A 371 -3.57 6.41 -21.36
C ASN A 371 -3.42 5.23 -20.41
N ILE A 372 -2.54 4.29 -20.79
CA ILE A 372 -2.32 3.08 -20.00
C ILE A 372 -1.73 3.36 -18.62
N VAL A 373 -0.98 4.45 -18.46
CA VAL A 373 -0.43 4.89 -17.17
C VAL A 373 -1.57 5.32 -16.23
N GLY A 374 -2.55 6.05 -16.77
CA GLY A 374 -3.79 6.44 -16.10
C GLY A 374 -4.60 5.24 -15.64
N VAL A 375 -4.85 4.30 -16.55
CA VAL A 375 -5.56 3.04 -16.25
C VAL A 375 -4.86 2.28 -15.13
N GLY A 376 -3.53 2.11 -15.21
CA GLY A 376 -2.74 1.47 -14.17
C GLY A 376 -2.84 2.17 -12.82
N ARG A 377 -2.75 3.51 -12.81
CA ARG A 377 -2.87 4.30 -11.57
C ARG A 377 -4.27 4.20 -10.96
N LEU A 378 -5.32 4.22 -11.78
CA LEU A 378 -6.70 4.03 -11.32
C LEU A 378 -6.90 2.63 -10.73
N ALA A 379 -6.34 1.58 -11.37
CA ALA A 379 -6.41 0.22 -10.86
C ALA A 379 -5.81 0.11 -9.44
N ILE A 380 -4.68 0.77 -9.19
CA ILE A 380 -4.07 0.85 -7.86
C ILE A 380 -4.99 1.57 -6.86
N SER A 381 -5.63 2.67 -7.26
CA SER A 381 -6.61 3.40 -6.42
C SER A 381 -7.80 2.51 -6.06
N LEU A 382 -8.41 1.84 -7.03
CA LEU A 382 -9.55 0.95 -6.83
C LEU A 382 -9.20 -0.23 -5.92
N TYR A 383 -8.02 -0.83 -6.10
CA TYR A 383 -7.52 -1.86 -5.19
C TYR A 383 -7.41 -1.34 -3.75
N GLY A 384 -6.87 -0.13 -3.58
CA GLY A 384 -6.80 0.56 -2.29
C GLY A 384 -8.17 0.77 -1.64
N GLU A 385 -9.18 1.18 -2.41
CA GLU A 385 -10.55 1.36 -1.95
C GLU A 385 -11.21 0.05 -1.50
N VAL A 386 -11.04 -1.03 -2.27
CA VAL A 386 -11.55 -2.36 -1.92
C VAL A 386 -10.90 -2.85 -0.63
N LYS A 387 -9.57 -2.71 -0.52
CA LYS A 387 -8.83 -3.07 0.70
C LYS A 387 -9.32 -2.25 1.90
N GLN A 388 -9.50 -0.94 1.75
CA GLN A 388 -9.98 -0.06 2.82
C GLN A 388 -11.40 -0.43 3.26
N THR A 389 -12.28 -0.76 2.31
CA THR A 389 -13.65 -1.21 2.59
C THR A 389 -13.66 -2.49 3.42
N ASN A 390 -12.78 -3.44 3.12
CA ASN A 390 -12.63 -4.66 3.92
C ASN A 390 -12.15 -4.36 5.34
N VAL A 391 -11.19 -3.46 5.52
CA VAL A 391 -10.69 -3.04 6.85
C VAL A 391 -11.82 -2.38 7.65
N ILE A 392 -12.56 -1.46 7.05
CA ILE A 392 -13.70 -0.78 7.70
C ILE A 392 -14.75 -1.80 8.12
N ARG A 393 -15.09 -2.77 7.27
CA ARG A 393 -16.09 -3.81 7.59
C ARG A 393 -15.69 -4.64 8.81
N VAL A 394 -14.41 -5.02 8.91
CA VAL A 394 -13.90 -5.77 10.07
C VAL A 394 -13.95 -4.90 11.33
N ALA A 395 -13.47 -3.66 11.25
CA ALA A 395 -13.47 -2.72 12.36
C ALA A 395 -14.89 -2.34 12.82
N GLU A 396 -15.85 -2.23 11.90
CA GLU A 396 -17.28 -2.04 12.21
C GLU A 396 -17.85 -3.22 12.99
N SER A 397 -17.52 -4.46 12.60
CA SER A 397 -17.96 -5.66 13.30
C SER A 397 -17.42 -5.69 14.73
N GLU A 398 -16.16 -5.32 14.92
CA GLU A 398 -15.52 -5.23 16.23
C GLU A 398 -16.15 -4.11 17.07
N ALA A 399 -16.36 -2.92 16.50
CA ALA A 399 -17.03 -1.83 17.21
C ALA A 399 -18.49 -2.16 17.56
N GLN A 400 -19.20 -2.94 16.75
CA GLN A 400 -20.53 -3.43 17.11
C GLN A 400 -20.48 -4.36 18.33
N PHE A 401 -19.48 -5.24 18.40
CA PHE A 401 -19.26 -6.07 19.58
C PHE A 401 -18.93 -5.22 20.80
N SER A 402 -17.98 -4.28 20.68
CA SER A 402 -17.60 -3.37 21.76
C SER A 402 -18.76 -2.49 22.24
N ARG A 403 -19.70 -2.09 21.37
CA ARG A 403 -20.92 -1.37 21.77
C ARG A 403 -21.82 -2.22 22.67
N ARG A 404 -22.00 -3.51 22.35
CA ARG A 404 -22.80 -4.44 23.17
C ARG A 404 -22.12 -4.67 24.52
N GLU A 405 -20.81 -4.87 24.50
CA GLU A 405 -19.99 -5.03 25.70
C GLU A 405 -20.06 -3.78 26.58
N THR A 406 -19.96 -2.58 25.99
CA THR A 406 -20.10 -1.29 26.71
C THR A 406 -21.41 -1.25 27.49
N THR A 407 -22.54 -1.65 26.89
CA THR A 407 -23.83 -1.70 27.58
C THR A 407 -23.84 -2.68 28.75
N ILE A 408 -23.20 -3.84 28.62
CA ILE A 408 -23.10 -4.83 29.70
C ILE A 408 -22.25 -4.26 30.85
N VAL A 409 -21.10 -3.67 30.53
CA VAL A 409 -20.17 -3.09 31.50
C VAL A 409 -20.78 -1.85 32.18
N GLU A 410 -21.54 -1.03 31.47
CA GLU A 410 -22.30 0.11 32.05
C GLU A 410 -23.41 -0.36 33.00
N ASN A 411 -24.14 -1.44 32.67
CA ASN A 411 -25.10 -2.04 33.59
C ASN A 411 -24.41 -2.62 34.84
N TYR A 412 -23.23 -3.23 34.69
CA TYR A 412 -22.43 -3.71 35.81
C TYR A 412 -21.95 -2.56 36.70
N LEU A 413 -21.46 -1.47 36.11
CA LEU A 413 -21.06 -0.25 36.82
C LEU A 413 -22.23 0.32 37.64
N ALA A 414 -23.42 0.40 37.05
CA ALA A 414 -24.62 0.86 37.76
C ALA A 414 -24.99 -0.06 38.94
N GLY A 415 -24.80 -1.36 38.78
CA GLY A 415 -24.94 -2.34 39.87
C GLY A 415 -23.92 -2.12 40.99
N LEU A 416 -22.65 -1.85 40.65
CA LEU A 416 -21.61 -1.52 41.63
C LEU A 416 -21.92 -0.22 42.36
N THR A 417 -22.45 0.81 41.69
CA THR A 417 -22.92 2.05 42.33
C THR A 417 -23.99 1.77 43.35
N LEU A 418 -25.03 1.03 42.95
CA LEU A 418 -26.10 0.64 43.88
C LEU A 418 -25.57 -0.13 45.09
N LEU A 419 -24.64 -1.07 44.89
CA LEU A 419 -24.03 -1.82 45.98
C LEU A 419 -23.18 -0.92 46.89
N SER A 420 -22.38 -0.01 46.33
CA SER A 420 -21.58 0.92 47.12
C SER A 420 -22.43 1.85 48.00
N GLU A 421 -23.58 2.28 47.48
CA GLU A 421 -24.55 3.11 48.22
C GLU A 421 -25.27 2.30 49.31
N LEU A 422 -25.66 1.07 49.00
CA LEU A 422 -26.41 0.21 49.93
C LEU A 422 -25.55 -0.27 51.10
N TYR A 423 -24.26 -0.55 50.84
CA TYR A 423 -23.39 -1.18 51.82
C TYR A 423 -22.50 -0.21 52.61
N ASP A 424 -22.56 1.11 52.33
CA ASP A 424 -21.63 2.13 52.85
C ASP A 424 -20.27 1.52 53.17
N ASP A 425 -19.59 1.06 52.12
CA ASP A 425 -18.43 0.14 52.18
C ASP A 425 -17.32 0.66 53.11
N LYS A 426 -17.29 1.98 53.36
CA LYS A 426 -16.46 2.61 54.40
C LYS A 426 -16.94 2.32 55.82
N GLU A 427 -18.21 2.58 56.15
CA GLU A 427 -18.74 2.36 57.50
C GLU A 427 -18.72 0.89 57.90
N LEU A 428 -18.98 -0.06 57.00
CA LEU A 428 -19.00 -1.49 57.35
C LEU A 428 -17.59 -2.05 57.59
N VAL A 429 -16.61 -1.63 56.77
CA VAL A 429 -15.19 -1.98 56.95
C VAL A 429 -14.65 -1.34 58.23
N HIS A 430 -14.98 -0.07 58.49
CA HIS A 430 -14.64 0.60 59.75
C HIS A 430 -15.35 -0.05 60.95
N PHE A 431 -16.62 -0.45 60.83
CA PHE A 431 -17.34 -1.13 61.89
C PHE A 431 -16.71 -2.47 62.27
N ILE A 432 -16.29 -3.29 61.29
CA ILE A 432 -15.63 -4.57 61.60
C ILE A 432 -14.26 -4.33 62.25
N ASP A 433 -13.51 -3.34 61.79
CA ASP A 433 -12.21 -2.99 62.36
C ASP A 433 -12.36 -2.40 63.78
N ASP A 434 -13.27 -1.45 63.95
CA ASP A 434 -13.64 -0.87 65.25
C ASP A 434 -14.21 -1.92 66.20
N PHE A 435 -15.05 -2.85 65.72
CA PHE A 435 -15.61 -3.92 66.54
C PHE A 435 -14.53 -4.93 66.98
N LYS A 436 -13.59 -5.28 66.09
CA LYS A 436 -12.44 -6.14 66.41
C LYS A 436 -11.49 -5.47 67.41
N ASN A 437 -11.28 -4.16 67.28
CA ASN A 437 -10.26 -3.42 68.04
C ASN A 437 -10.79 -2.73 69.32
N SER A 438 -12.12 -2.66 69.54
CA SER A 438 -12.72 -1.88 70.65
C SER A 438 -12.92 -2.65 71.97
N ASP A 439 -12.52 -3.92 72.08
CA ASP A 439 -12.78 -4.80 73.23
C ASP A 439 -14.26 -4.88 73.67
N MET A 440 -15.21 -4.33 72.89
CA MET A 440 -16.61 -4.15 73.31
C MET A 440 -17.29 -5.49 73.61
N TYR A 441 -17.00 -6.51 72.80
CA TYR A 441 -17.50 -7.87 73.02
C TYR A 441 -16.95 -8.50 74.31
N ILE A 442 -15.69 -8.20 74.67
CA ILE A 442 -15.07 -8.64 75.93
C ILE A 442 -15.75 -7.96 77.12
N GLN A 443 -16.02 -6.66 77.04
CA GLN A 443 -16.66 -5.91 78.13
C GLN A 443 -18.11 -6.35 78.36
N ALA A 444 -18.87 -6.58 77.28
CA ALA A 444 -20.23 -7.08 77.37
C ALA A 444 -20.28 -8.46 78.04
N PHE A 445 -19.37 -9.36 77.67
CA PHE A 445 -19.25 -10.69 78.26
C PHE A 445 -18.87 -10.66 79.75
N ARG A 446 -17.91 -9.79 80.13
CA ARG A 446 -17.56 -9.59 81.55
C ARG A 446 -18.75 -9.08 82.37
N LYS A 447 -19.53 -8.15 81.83
CA LYS A 447 -20.73 -7.62 82.49
C LYS A 447 -21.81 -8.71 82.65
N SER A 448 -21.99 -9.61 81.68
CA SER A 448 -22.94 -10.72 81.84
C SER A 448 -22.51 -11.71 82.93
N ALA A 449 -21.22 -12.02 83.02
CA ALA A 449 -20.70 -12.88 84.10
C ALA A 449 -20.89 -12.23 85.48
N LEU A 450 -20.57 -10.93 85.60
CA LEU A 450 -20.78 -10.15 86.82
C LEU A 450 -22.27 -10.10 87.23
N LEU A 451 -23.17 -9.93 86.27
CA LEU A 451 -24.61 -9.93 86.54
C LEU A 451 -25.09 -11.30 87.04
N ALA A 452 -24.56 -12.40 86.51
CA ALA A 452 -24.89 -13.75 86.96
C ALA A 452 -24.44 -13.99 88.42
N GLU A 453 -23.26 -13.48 88.81
CA GLU A 453 -22.80 -13.50 90.21
C GLU A 453 -23.74 -12.73 91.13
N LEU A 454 -24.13 -11.50 90.74
CA LEU A 454 -25.04 -10.67 91.53
C LEU A 454 -26.41 -11.31 91.70
N ARG A 455 -26.83 -12.16 90.76
CA ARG A 455 -28.07 -12.95 90.82
C ARG A 455 -27.90 -14.29 91.53
N LYS A 456 -26.72 -14.56 92.10
CA LYS A 456 -26.37 -15.79 92.85
C LYS A 456 -26.57 -17.07 92.04
N VAL A 457 -26.28 -17.01 90.73
CA VAL A 457 -26.20 -18.22 89.91
C VAL A 457 -25.07 -19.11 90.47
N PRO A 458 -25.25 -20.44 90.58
CA PRO A 458 -24.19 -21.32 91.06
C PRO A 458 -22.92 -21.17 90.23
N ASP A 459 -21.75 -21.06 90.87
CA ASP A 459 -20.49 -20.72 90.19
C ASP A 459 -20.13 -21.70 89.06
N ASN A 460 -20.49 -22.98 89.19
CA ASN A 460 -20.26 -23.99 88.15
C ASN A 460 -21.14 -23.82 86.89
N LYS A 461 -22.05 -22.85 86.89
CA LYS A 461 -22.89 -22.49 85.73
C LYS A 461 -22.56 -21.11 85.15
N ILE A 462 -21.59 -20.40 85.71
CA ILE A 462 -21.17 -19.08 85.21
C ILE A 462 -19.96 -19.29 84.29
N LEU A 463 -20.10 -18.89 83.02
CA LEU A 463 -19.03 -18.94 82.02
C LEU A 463 -18.20 -17.66 82.14
N ARG A 464 -16.90 -17.77 82.40
CA ARG A 464 -16.03 -16.62 82.73
C ARG A 464 -14.90 -16.42 81.75
N THR A 465 -14.50 -17.49 81.08
CA THR A 465 -13.43 -17.50 80.09
C THR A 465 -13.97 -17.96 78.74
N LYS A 466 -13.23 -17.64 77.68
CA LYS A 466 -13.53 -18.15 76.34
C LYS A 466 -13.62 -19.69 76.35
N SER A 467 -12.73 -20.37 77.07
CA SER A 467 -12.74 -21.83 77.20
C SER A 467 -14.04 -22.36 77.80
N ASP A 468 -14.66 -21.63 78.73
CA ASP A 468 -15.93 -22.06 79.33
C ASP A 468 -17.08 -21.97 78.31
N ILE A 469 -17.08 -20.92 77.47
CA ILE A 469 -18.03 -20.75 76.38
C ILE A 469 -17.86 -21.87 75.36
N ASP A 470 -16.62 -22.10 74.93
CA ASP A 470 -16.29 -23.10 73.93
C ASP A 470 -16.66 -24.51 74.42
N SER A 471 -16.46 -24.83 75.71
CA SER A 471 -16.95 -26.10 76.28
C SER A 471 -18.48 -26.14 76.40
N TYR A 472 -19.13 -25.06 76.82
CA TYR A 472 -20.59 -25.03 77.00
C TYR A 472 -21.37 -25.18 75.67
N PHE A 473 -20.89 -24.54 74.60
CA PHE A 473 -21.52 -24.59 73.28
C PHE A 473 -20.89 -25.63 72.33
N GLY A 474 -19.65 -26.06 72.58
CA GLY A 474 -18.92 -27.02 71.75
C GLY A 474 -19.23 -28.49 72.04
N ASP A 475 -19.92 -28.81 73.14
CA ASP A 475 -20.36 -30.18 73.46
C ASP A 475 -21.63 -30.62 72.70
N ALA A 476 -22.09 -29.84 71.71
CA ALA A 476 -23.09 -30.28 70.74
C ALA A 476 -22.44 -31.12 69.62
N LYS A 477 -22.13 -32.39 69.97
CA LYS A 477 -21.78 -33.54 69.10
C LYS A 477 -20.40 -33.51 68.41
N ARG A 478 -19.50 -34.35 68.92
CA ARG A 478 -18.67 -35.23 68.07
C ARG A 478 -19.53 -36.21 67.31
#